data_AF-A0A9P5UMJ7-F1
#
_entry.id   AF-A0A9P5UMJ7-F1
#
_cell.length_a   1.000
_cell.length_b   1.000
_cell.length_c   1.000
_cell.angle_alpha   90.00
_cell.angle_beta   90.00
_cell.angle_gamma   90.00
#
_symmetry.space_group_name_H-M   'P 1'
#
loop_
_entity.id
_entity.type
_entity.pdbx_description
1 polymer ?
#
loop_
_entity_poly.entity_id
_entity_poly.type
_entity_poly.pdbx_seq_one_letter_code
_entity_poly.pdbx_strand_id
1 'polypeptide(L)'
;MLERELDINLTEPMFRGVYRETRFHADDFQQVMSRPQRAGVNRMIITSTHLKDCQRALGMAKDDDGLYITLGYHPTKCSEFEKHEEGPNTYFNALKIILQSPAAKLKVVAIGECELGPSIDIIAPFTTL
;
A
#
# COMPACT_ATOMS: atom_id res chain seq x y z
N MET A 1 -1.31 8.39 25.22
CA MET A 1 -1.08 7.01 24.76
C MET A 1 -0.18 7.13 23.54
N LEU A 2 1.01 6.50 23.50
CA LEU A 2 1.87 6.56 22.31
C LEU A 2 1.18 5.76 21.21
N GLU A 3 0.74 6.44 20.15
CA GLU A 3 0.21 5.78 18.97
C GLU A 3 1.37 5.07 18.26
N ARG A 4 1.22 3.77 18.03
CA ARG A 4 2.26 2.93 17.41
C ARG A 4 1.81 2.59 16.01
N GLU A 5 2.57 3.08 15.04
CA GLU A 5 2.32 2.91 13.62
C GLU A 5 3.37 1.99 13.01
N LEU A 6 2.98 1.25 11.97
CA LEU A 6 3.85 0.32 11.27
C LEU A 6 3.60 0.43 9.76
N ASP A 7 4.65 0.72 9.00
CA ASP A 7 4.64 0.64 7.55
C ASP A 7 4.87 -0.81 7.11
N ILE A 8 4.05 -1.32 6.19
CA ILE A 8 4.02 -2.74 5.84
C ILE A 8 3.59 -3.01 4.40
N ASN A 9 4.28 -3.92 3.72
CA ASN A 9 3.95 -4.34 2.34
C ASN A 9 2.86 -5.43 2.31
N LEU A 10 1.72 -5.17 2.97
CA LEU A 10 0.71 -6.19 3.31
C LEU A 10 0.02 -6.83 2.08
N THR A 11 0.15 -6.22 0.90
CA THR A 11 -0.34 -6.76 -0.38
C THR A 11 0.53 -7.88 -0.95
N GLU A 12 1.72 -8.11 -0.38
CA GLU A 12 2.64 -9.16 -0.84
C GLU A 12 2.04 -10.56 -0.63
N PRO A 13 2.12 -11.46 -1.63
CA PRO A 13 1.55 -12.81 -1.53
C PRO A 13 2.15 -13.66 -0.40
N MET A 14 3.33 -13.29 0.11
CA MET A 14 3.98 -13.99 1.23
C MET A 14 3.15 -13.96 2.50
N PHE A 15 2.37 -12.89 2.73
CA PHE A 15 1.43 -12.80 3.86
C PHE A 15 0.24 -13.76 3.75
N ARG A 16 0.11 -14.44 2.60
CA ARG A 16 -0.86 -15.52 2.36
C ARG A 16 -0.17 -16.85 2.01
N GLY A 17 1.13 -16.96 2.32
CA GLY A 17 1.93 -18.17 2.14
C GLY A 17 2.38 -18.48 0.73
N VAL A 18 2.34 -17.51 -0.19
CA VAL A 18 2.77 -17.67 -1.58
C VAL A 18 4.11 -16.97 -1.80
N TYR A 19 5.11 -17.72 -2.24
CA TYR A 19 6.45 -17.24 -2.54
C TYR A 19 6.79 -17.62 -3.97
N ARG A 20 7.05 -16.64 -4.83
CA ARG A 20 7.32 -16.87 -6.27
C ARG A 20 6.30 -17.84 -6.89
N GLU A 21 5.01 -17.53 -6.70
CA GLU A 21 3.86 -18.28 -7.22
C GLU A 21 3.64 -19.68 -6.59
N THR A 22 4.56 -20.16 -5.76
CA THR A 22 4.43 -21.44 -5.06
C THR A 22 3.89 -21.23 -3.66
N ARG A 23 2.89 -22.02 -3.26
CA ARG A 23 2.36 -22.01 -1.89
C ARG A 23 3.26 -22.84 -0.97
N PHE A 24 3.92 -22.20 -0.01
CA PHE A 24 4.78 -22.87 0.99
C PHE A 24 4.08 -23.12 2.32
N HIS A 25 3.06 -22.32 2.64
CA HIS A 25 2.21 -22.55 3.81
C HIS A 25 0.75 -22.19 3.53
N ALA A 26 -0.13 -22.67 4.41
CA ALA A 26 -1.53 -22.27 4.42
C ALA A 26 -1.64 -20.74 4.60
N ASP A 27 -2.74 -20.16 4.12
CA ASP A 27 -3.04 -18.75 4.37
C ASP A 27 -3.22 -18.54 5.89
N ASP A 28 -2.27 -17.82 6.48
CA ASP A 28 -2.19 -17.49 7.90
C ASP A 28 -2.33 -15.97 8.13
N PHE A 29 -2.90 -15.25 7.17
CA PHE A 29 -3.00 -13.78 7.19
C PHE A 29 -3.60 -13.24 8.50
N GLN A 30 -4.69 -13.85 8.98
CA GLN A 30 -5.32 -13.44 10.25
C GLN A 30 -4.41 -13.63 11.46
N GLN A 31 -3.57 -14.68 11.46
CA GLN A 31 -2.59 -14.90 12.52
C GLN A 31 -1.48 -13.87 12.45
N VAL A 32 -1.02 -13.51 11.24
CA VAL A 32 -0.06 -12.42 11.04
C VAL A 32 -0.61 -11.11 11.60
N MET A 33 -1.85 -10.74 11.27
CA MET A 33 -2.49 -9.51 11.72
C MET A 33 -2.74 -9.45 13.24
N SER A 34 -2.89 -10.60 13.90
CA SER A 34 -3.05 -10.64 15.36
C SER A 34 -1.79 -10.25 16.14
N ARG A 35 -0.60 -10.41 15.54
CA ARG A 35 0.69 -10.13 16.19
C ARG A 35 0.91 -8.63 16.46
N PRO A 36 0.79 -7.71 15.48
CA PRO A 36 0.91 -6.28 15.74
C PRO A 36 -0.17 -5.78 16.72
N GLN A 37 -1.41 -6.26 16.60
CA GLN A 37 -2.48 -5.93 17.54
C GLN A 37 -2.12 -6.29 18.99
N ARG A 38 -1.59 -7.50 19.23
CA ARG A 38 -1.11 -7.93 20.55
C ARG A 38 0.08 -7.12 21.07
N ALA A 39 0.87 -6.52 20.17
CA ALA A 39 1.98 -5.64 20.51
C ALA A 39 1.55 -4.17 20.73
N GLY A 40 0.25 -3.88 20.62
CA GLY A 40 -0.32 -2.55 20.79
C GLY A 40 -0.17 -1.65 19.56
N VAL A 41 0.13 -2.22 18.38
CA VAL A 41 0.05 -1.50 17.10
C VAL A 41 -1.41 -1.44 16.68
N ASN A 42 -1.97 -0.24 16.67
CA ASN A 42 -3.38 0.02 16.36
C ASN A 42 -3.58 0.70 15.00
N ARG A 43 -2.48 1.11 14.34
CA ARG A 43 -2.49 1.65 12.99
C ARG A 43 -1.36 1.05 12.16
N MET A 44 -1.68 0.64 10.94
CA MET A 44 -0.73 0.14 9.96
C MET A 44 -0.96 0.85 8.64
N ILE A 45 0.13 1.27 8.00
CA ILE A 45 0.10 1.92 6.69
C ILE A 45 0.62 0.91 5.68
N ILE A 46 -0.24 0.53 4.74
CA ILE A 46 0.10 -0.38 3.66
C ILE A 46 0.83 0.43 2.58
N THR A 47 2.11 0.18 2.42
CA THR A 47 2.91 0.82 1.38
C THR A 47 2.52 0.26 0.02
N SER A 48 2.06 1.13 -0.87
CA SER A 48 1.67 0.76 -2.23
C SER A 48 2.66 1.32 -3.26
N THR A 49 3.11 0.47 -4.18
CA THR A 49 4.22 0.77 -5.09
C THR A 49 3.81 1.00 -6.55
N HIS A 50 2.60 0.60 -6.95
CA HIS A 50 2.09 0.74 -8.32
C HIS A 50 0.57 0.65 -8.36
N LEU A 51 -0.06 0.94 -9.50
CA LEU A 51 -1.51 1.12 -9.61
C LEU A 51 -2.32 -0.07 -9.12
N LYS A 52 -1.96 -1.29 -9.55
CA LYS A 52 -2.63 -2.53 -9.11
C LYS A 52 -2.45 -2.76 -7.61
N ASP A 53 -1.30 -2.36 -7.06
CA ASP A 53 -1.02 -2.45 -5.65
C ASP A 53 -1.88 -1.49 -4.83
N CYS A 54 -1.96 -0.23 -5.25
CA CYS A 54 -2.82 0.79 -4.64
C CYS A 54 -4.28 0.32 -4.59
N GLN A 55 -4.77 -0.31 -5.66
CA GLN A 55 -6.12 -0.88 -5.71
C GLN A 55 -6.32 -2.02 -4.70
N ARG A 56 -5.36 -2.93 -4.58
CA ARG A 56 -5.41 -4.04 -3.61
C ARG A 56 -5.34 -3.52 -2.18
N ALA A 57 -4.38 -2.63 -1.90
CA ALA A 57 -4.20 -2.02 -0.59
C ALA A 57 -5.47 -1.27 -0.15
N LEU A 58 -6.05 -0.45 -1.04
CA LEU A 58 -7.30 0.24 -0.74
C LEU A 58 -8.46 -0.72 -0.51
N GLY A 59 -8.52 -1.82 -1.27
CA GLY A 59 -9.49 -2.89 -1.10
C GLY A 59 -9.38 -3.61 0.26
N MET A 60 -8.17 -3.69 0.83
CA MET A 60 -7.92 -4.23 2.16
C MET A 60 -8.25 -3.21 3.26
N ALA A 61 -7.88 -1.94 3.06
CA ALA A 61 -8.02 -0.91 4.08
C ALA A 61 -9.44 -0.34 4.21
N LYS A 62 -10.26 -0.39 3.16
CA LYS A 62 -11.59 0.26 3.13
C LYS A 62 -12.53 -0.20 4.26
N ASP A 63 -12.42 -1.44 4.71
CA ASP A 63 -13.32 -2.05 5.70
C ASP A 63 -12.62 -2.29 7.06
N ASP A 64 -11.39 -1.81 7.25
CA ASP A 64 -10.59 -2.00 8.48
C ASP A 64 -10.14 -0.65 9.06
N ASP A 65 -10.58 -0.34 10.27
CA ASP A 65 -10.33 0.96 10.92
C ASP A 65 -8.85 1.19 11.28
N GLY A 66 -8.06 0.13 11.41
CA GLY A 66 -6.63 0.21 11.73
C GLY A 66 -5.71 0.22 10.50
N LEU A 67 -6.27 0.07 9.29
CA LEU A 67 -5.51 0.05 8.04
C LEU A 67 -5.64 1.36 7.27
N TYR A 68 -4.49 1.87 6.84
CA TYR A 68 -4.31 3.01 5.96
C TYR A 68 -3.39 2.60 4.83
N ILE A 69 -3.26 3.43 3.80
CA ILE A 69 -2.41 3.15 2.65
C ILE A 69 -1.60 4.38 2.27
N THR A 70 -0.43 4.15 1.67
CA THR A 70 0.19 5.13 0.79
C THR A 70 -0.36 4.95 -0.62
N LEU A 71 -0.38 6.02 -1.42
CA LEU A 71 -0.67 5.94 -2.85
C LEU A 71 0.55 6.42 -3.64
N GLY A 72 1.18 5.52 -4.39
CA GLY A 72 2.46 5.84 -4.99
C GLY A 72 2.81 5.07 -6.24
N TYR A 73 4.04 5.34 -6.67
CA TYR A 73 4.65 4.77 -7.84
C TYR A 73 6.15 4.63 -7.67
N HIS A 74 6.62 3.39 -7.57
CA HIS A 74 8.00 3.06 -7.30
C HIS A 74 8.84 3.02 -8.60
N PRO A 75 10.05 3.58 -8.64
CA PRO A 75 10.87 3.65 -9.87
C PRO A 75 11.24 2.30 -10.49
N THR A 76 11.34 1.23 -9.70
CA THR A 76 11.57 -0.14 -10.24
C THR A 76 10.40 -0.63 -11.10
N LYS A 77 9.25 0.05 -11.02
CA LYS A 77 8.08 -0.17 -11.85
C LYS A 77 7.98 0.81 -13.03
N CYS A 78 8.95 1.72 -13.23
CA CYS A 78 9.02 2.72 -14.32
C CYS A 78 8.54 2.20 -15.69
N SER A 79 8.92 0.96 -16.03
CA SER A 79 8.53 0.35 -17.30
C SER A 79 7.02 0.12 -17.46
N GLU A 80 6.24 -0.01 -16.39
CA GLU A 80 4.78 -0.15 -16.45
C GLU A 80 4.09 1.16 -16.84
N PHE A 81 4.66 2.30 -16.47
CA PHE A 81 4.17 3.63 -16.85
C PHE A 81 4.43 3.94 -18.32
N GLU A 82 5.59 3.53 -18.84
CA GLU A 82 5.92 3.65 -20.26
C GLU A 82 5.14 2.67 -21.14
N LYS A 83 4.87 1.46 -20.63
CA LYS A 83 4.16 0.39 -21.36
C LYS A 83 2.64 0.39 -21.16
N HIS A 84 2.09 1.32 -20.39
CA HIS A 84 0.65 1.43 -20.23
C HIS A 84 0.02 1.65 -21.60
N GLU A 85 -1.04 0.89 -21.94
CA GLU A 85 -1.56 0.80 -23.32
C GLU A 85 -1.96 2.16 -23.91
N GLU A 86 -2.37 3.09 -23.03
CA GLU A 86 -2.77 4.45 -23.39
C GLU A 86 -1.76 5.52 -22.90
N GLY A 87 -0.55 5.11 -22.56
CA GLY A 87 0.59 5.96 -22.19
C GLY A 87 0.63 6.50 -20.75
N PRO A 88 1.69 7.24 -20.38
CA PRO A 88 1.93 7.80 -19.05
C PRO A 88 0.76 8.57 -18.40
N ASN A 89 0.06 9.37 -19.20
CA ASN A 89 -0.99 10.25 -18.70
C ASN A 89 -2.21 9.47 -18.20
N THR A 90 -2.52 8.32 -18.82
CA THR A 90 -3.67 7.50 -18.43
C THR A 90 -3.39 6.74 -17.14
N TYR A 91 -2.17 6.26 -16.94
CA TYR A 91 -1.75 5.71 -15.65
C TYR A 91 -1.86 6.74 -14.52
N PHE A 92 -1.39 7.97 -14.74
CA PHE A 92 -1.53 9.05 -13.77
C PHE A 92 -3.00 9.43 -13.51
N ASN A 93 -3.84 9.45 -14.54
CA ASN A 93 -5.27 9.66 -14.40
C ASN A 93 -5.93 8.53 -13.60
N ALA A 94 -5.51 7.28 -13.76
CA ALA A 94 -6.01 6.17 -12.97
C ALA A 94 -5.69 6.33 -11.47
N LEU A 95 -4.47 6.77 -11.13
CA LEU A 95 -4.12 7.12 -9.74
C LEU A 95 -4.97 8.27 -9.19
N LYS A 96 -5.24 9.31 -10.00
CA LYS A 96 -6.14 10.41 -9.62
C LYS A 96 -7.57 9.93 -9.36
N ILE A 97 -8.09 9.01 -10.17
CA ILE A 97 -9.42 8.44 -9.98
C ILE A 97 -9.49 7.71 -8.63
N ILE A 98 -8.44 6.96 -8.26
CA ILE A 98 -8.38 6.32 -6.93
C ILE A 98 -8.45 7.36 -5.82
N LEU A 99 -7.63 8.42 -5.88
CA LEU A 99 -7.62 9.50 -4.89
C LEU A 99 -8.97 10.21 -4.73
N GLN A 100 -9.76 10.27 -5.79
CA GLN A 100 -11.09 10.90 -5.77
C GLN A 100 -12.16 10.03 -5.11
N SER A 101 -11.90 8.72 -4.90
CA SER A 101 -12.86 7.80 -4.29
C SER A 101 -13.13 8.14 -2.80
N PRO A 102 -14.36 7.89 -2.29
CA PRO A 102 -14.67 8.12 -0.88
C PRO A 102 -13.76 7.34 0.09
N ALA A 103 -13.41 6.10 -0.26
CA ALA A 103 -12.52 5.27 0.55
C ALA A 103 -11.11 5.88 0.61
N ALA A 104 -10.57 6.37 -0.50
CA ALA A 104 -9.24 6.97 -0.52
C ALA A 104 -9.14 8.21 0.36
N LYS A 105 -10.20 9.03 0.47
CA LYS A 105 -10.22 10.20 1.35
C LYS A 105 -10.03 9.85 2.83
N LEU A 106 -10.38 8.63 3.24
CA LEU A 106 -10.26 8.16 4.62
C LEU A 106 -9.00 7.32 4.84
N LYS A 107 -8.53 6.65 3.79
CA LYS A 107 -7.51 5.59 3.90
C LYS A 107 -6.15 6.00 3.34
N VAL A 108 -6.08 6.92 2.38
CA VAL A 108 -4.81 7.41 1.84
C VAL A 108 -4.24 8.48 2.77
N VAL A 109 -3.12 8.16 3.42
CA VAL A 109 -2.47 9.05 4.40
C VAL A 109 -1.12 9.60 3.93
N ALA A 110 -0.62 9.14 2.78
CA ALA A 110 0.62 9.64 2.17
C ALA A 110 0.61 9.41 0.66
N ILE A 111 1.34 10.25 -0.08
CA ILE A 111 1.77 9.95 -1.45
C ILE A 111 3.17 9.34 -1.38
N GLY A 112 3.33 8.15 -1.95
CA GLY A 112 4.52 7.31 -1.81
C GLY A 112 4.14 5.84 -1.93
N GLU A 113 5.06 4.90 -2.12
CA GLU A 113 6.52 5.01 -2.13
C GLU A 113 7.00 5.57 -3.48
N CYS A 114 7.63 6.75 -3.47
CA CYS A 114 8.15 7.42 -4.66
C CYS A 114 9.61 7.79 -4.41
N GLU A 115 10.52 7.32 -5.25
CA GLU A 115 11.97 7.45 -5.04
C GLU A 115 12.72 8.04 -6.24
N LEU A 116 13.95 8.46 -6.01
CA LEU A 116 14.91 8.90 -7.03
C LEU A 116 16.24 8.16 -6.77
N GLY A 117 16.45 7.02 -7.42
CA GLY A 117 17.70 6.25 -7.31
C GLY A 117 17.69 5.13 -6.24
N PRO A 118 18.84 4.48 -5.96
CA PRO A 118 18.91 3.15 -5.35
C PRO A 118 18.76 3.14 -3.80
N SER A 119 18.02 4.06 -3.18
CA SER A 119 17.91 4.16 -1.72
C SER A 119 16.56 4.72 -1.26
N ILE A 120 16.00 4.10 -0.22
CA ILE A 120 14.56 4.05 0.10
C ILE A 120 14.01 5.21 0.97
N ASP A 121 12.71 5.50 0.76
CA ASP A 121 11.71 6.25 1.55
C ASP A 121 11.62 7.79 1.41
N ILE A 122 10.61 8.25 0.65
CA ILE A 122 9.86 9.48 0.98
C ILE A 122 8.41 9.08 1.26
N ILE A 123 8.11 8.86 2.55
CA ILE A 123 6.74 8.92 3.06
C ILE A 123 6.54 10.34 3.56
N ALA A 124 5.81 11.16 2.80
CA ALA A 124 5.32 12.43 3.31
C ALA A 124 3.96 12.16 3.97
N PRO A 125 3.87 12.09 5.31
CA PRO A 125 2.58 11.96 5.95
C PRO A 125 1.72 13.18 5.60
N PHE A 126 0.48 12.94 5.16
CA PHE A 126 -0.56 13.94 5.31
C PHE A 126 -0.83 14.06 6.81
N THR A 127 -0.12 14.96 7.47
CA THR A 127 -0.62 15.51 8.73
C THR A 127 -1.95 16.18 8.41
N THR A 128 -3.06 15.53 8.73
CA THR A 128 -4.38 16.15 8.70
C THR A 128 -4.43 17.23 9.78
N LEU A 129 -4.80 18.45 9.37
CA LEU A 129 -5.28 19.53 10.24
C LEU A 129 -6.51 19.10 11.04
#